data_AF-A0A168J084-F1
#
_entry.id   AF-A0A168J084-F1
#
_cell.length_a   1.000
_cell.length_b   1.000
_cell.length_c   1.000
_cell.angle_alpha   90.00
_cell.angle_beta   90.00
_cell.angle_gamma   90.00
#
_symmetry.space_group_name_H-M   'P 1'
#
loop_
_entity.id
_entity.type
_entity.pdbx_description
1 polymer ?
#
loop_
_entity_poly.entity_id
_entity_poly.type
_entity_poly.pdbx_seq_one_letter_code
_entity_poly.pdbx_strand_id
1 'polypeptide(L)'
;MRSIISTLVFIVLFSSVKADVPSPSHNYNVTLPEPNAPYVAGQMLPISYTLPDDTNLPNLLSLSVLFTTQDPSLNFTDIVITSNADISQGFSFRRTHNTMVYFEHQLSYAIPNNTLPGNYIVLFVDSISKSNTSVPILVRPYAAPVTTLPTNPNRAHPSNGGSIFAYHSNDVQATYQSNWTLASISLGLLLIACSAL
;
A
#
# COMPACT_ATOMS: atom_id res chain seq x y z
N MET A 1 -12.52 52.48 14.19
CA MET A 1 -12.57 51.35 15.14
C MET A 1 -12.37 50.07 14.34
N ARG A 2 -11.41 49.25 14.74
CA ARG A 2 -10.83 48.17 13.93
C ARG A 2 -11.62 46.87 14.05
N SER A 3 -11.94 46.32 12.87
CA SER A 3 -12.20 44.93 12.44
C SER A 3 -12.13 43.81 13.48
N ILE A 4 -13.09 42.88 13.44
CA ILE A 4 -12.81 41.42 13.47
C ILE A 4 -13.86 40.68 12.61
N ILE A 5 -13.45 40.24 11.41
CA ILE A 5 -14.19 39.27 10.58
C ILE A 5 -13.76 37.89 11.08
N SER A 6 -14.69 37.11 11.64
CA SER A 6 -14.45 35.76 12.14
C SER A 6 -14.78 34.73 11.06
N THR A 7 -13.78 34.29 10.31
CA THR A 7 -13.92 33.26 9.29
C THR A 7 -13.85 31.87 9.93
N LEU A 8 -14.98 31.16 9.97
CA LEU A 8 -15.08 29.78 10.45
C LEU A 8 -14.52 28.83 9.37
N VAL A 9 -13.37 28.19 9.63
CA VAL A 9 -12.77 27.18 8.75
C VAL A 9 -13.32 25.81 9.15
N PHE A 10 -14.09 25.19 8.26
CA PHE A 10 -14.61 23.83 8.44
C PHE A 10 -13.61 22.82 7.86
N ILE A 11 -12.82 22.16 8.72
CA ILE A 11 -11.88 21.11 8.30
C ILE A 11 -12.69 19.83 8.09
N VAL A 12 -12.94 19.45 6.82
CA VAL A 12 -13.50 18.14 6.46
C VAL A 12 -12.37 17.12 6.54
N LEU A 13 -12.33 16.37 7.64
CA LEU A 13 -11.52 15.16 7.75
C LEU A 13 -12.17 14.08 6.87
N PHE A 14 -11.69 13.93 5.64
CA PHE A 14 -11.98 12.74 4.84
C PHE A 14 -11.23 11.55 5.45
N SER A 15 -11.89 10.82 6.35
CA SER A 15 -11.48 9.46 6.66
C SER A 15 -11.70 8.61 5.40
N SER A 16 -10.61 8.25 4.71
CA SER A 16 -10.66 7.30 3.61
C SER A 16 -11.11 5.95 4.17
N VAL A 17 -12.40 5.66 4.06
CA VAL A 17 -12.93 4.34 4.37
C VAL A 17 -12.37 3.42 3.28
N LYS A 18 -11.59 2.41 3.66
CA LYS A 18 -11.26 1.32 2.73
C LYS A 18 -12.57 0.64 2.37
N ALA A 19 -13.01 0.82 1.13
CA ALA A 19 -14.20 0.15 0.63
C ALA A 19 -13.76 -1.15 -0.03
N ASP A 20 -14.05 -2.27 0.63
CA ASP A 20 -13.98 -3.58 -0.02
C ASP A 20 -14.96 -3.58 -1.20
N VAL A 21 -14.54 -4.15 -2.33
CA VAL A 21 -15.39 -4.29 -3.52
C VAL A 21 -16.05 -5.67 -3.45
N PRO A 22 -17.36 -5.76 -3.10
CA PRO A 22 -18.04 -7.03 -3.02
C PRO A 22 -18.21 -7.65 -4.40
N SER A 23 -18.02 -8.96 -4.51
CA SER A 23 -18.32 -9.67 -5.74
C SER A 23 -19.83 -9.81 -5.96
N PRO A 24 -20.31 -9.83 -7.21
CA PRO A 24 -21.73 -10.09 -7.49
C PRO A 24 -22.21 -11.46 -7.00
N SER A 25 -21.32 -12.47 -6.98
CA SER A 25 -21.63 -13.81 -6.48
C SER A 25 -21.63 -13.92 -4.96
N HIS A 26 -21.14 -12.90 -4.24
CA HIS A 26 -20.99 -12.87 -2.78
C HIS A 26 -20.08 -13.98 -2.21
N ASN A 27 -19.32 -14.68 -3.07
CA ASN A 27 -18.40 -15.75 -2.67
C ASN A 27 -16.99 -15.23 -2.35
N TYR A 28 -16.72 -13.96 -2.64
CA TYR A 28 -15.48 -13.27 -2.30
C TYR A 28 -15.70 -11.76 -2.27
N ASN A 29 -14.81 -11.03 -1.60
CA ASN A 29 -14.71 -9.57 -1.71
C ASN A 29 -13.27 -9.20 -2.04
N VAL A 30 -13.07 -8.18 -2.87
CA VAL A 30 -11.74 -7.66 -3.18
C VAL A 30 -11.39 -6.55 -2.20
N THR A 31 -10.25 -6.67 -1.53
CA THR A 31 -9.79 -5.68 -0.56
C THR A 31 -8.59 -4.87 -1.07
N LEU A 32 -7.82 -5.42 -2.01
CA LEU A 32 -6.78 -4.71 -2.77
C LEU A 32 -6.75 -5.19 -4.24
N PRO A 33 -6.44 -4.31 -5.20
CA PRO A 33 -6.07 -2.89 -5.03
C PRO A 33 -7.24 -2.00 -4.59
N GLU A 34 -6.94 -0.83 -4.05
CA GLU A 34 -7.97 0.17 -3.77
C GLU A 34 -8.51 0.77 -5.09
N PRO A 35 -9.85 0.89 -5.25
CA PRO A 35 -10.43 1.48 -6.45
C PRO A 35 -9.92 2.89 -6.73
N ASN A 36 -9.50 3.13 -7.97
CA ASN A 36 -8.92 4.38 -8.48
C ASN A 36 -7.62 4.82 -7.80
N ALA A 37 -6.98 3.94 -7.02
CA ALA A 37 -5.71 4.26 -6.38
C ALA A 37 -4.56 4.33 -7.40
N PRO A 38 -3.54 5.19 -7.14
CA PRO A 38 -2.37 5.29 -7.98
C PRO A 38 -1.34 4.20 -7.68
N TYR A 39 -0.83 3.57 -8.74
CA TYR A 39 0.30 2.64 -8.71
C TYR A 39 1.36 3.11 -9.72
N VAL A 40 2.58 2.60 -9.63
CA VAL A 40 3.70 3.03 -10.48
C VAL A 40 4.19 1.83 -11.29
N ALA A 41 4.44 2.03 -12.59
CA ALA A 41 5.12 1.04 -13.40
C ALA A 41 6.47 0.64 -12.75
N GLY A 42 6.85 -0.63 -12.84
CA GLY A 42 8.03 -1.19 -12.18
C GLY A 42 7.90 -1.46 -10.68
N GLN A 43 6.73 -1.21 -10.08
CA GLN A 43 6.46 -1.52 -8.67
C GLN A 43 5.51 -2.72 -8.51
N MET A 44 5.44 -3.24 -7.27
CA MET A 44 4.52 -4.30 -6.91
C MET A 44 3.11 -3.75 -6.69
N LEU A 45 2.16 -4.34 -7.40
CA LEU A 45 0.72 -4.16 -7.21
C LEU A 45 0.24 -5.19 -6.18
N PRO A 46 -0.17 -4.77 -4.98
CA PRO A 46 -0.77 -5.67 -4.00
C PRO A 46 -2.18 -6.06 -4.44
N ILE A 47 -2.48 -7.34 -4.34
CA ILE A 47 -3.77 -7.93 -4.68
C ILE A 47 -4.22 -8.73 -3.47
N SER A 48 -5.42 -8.46 -2.98
CA SER A 48 -5.96 -9.11 -1.79
C SER A 48 -7.46 -9.29 -1.93
N TYR A 49 -7.94 -10.42 -1.45
CA TYR A 49 -9.35 -10.75 -1.42
C TYR A 49 -9.68 -11.59 -0.19
N THR A 50 -10.93 -11.46 0.26
CA THR A 50 -11.45 -12.20 1.40
C THR A 50 -12.54 -13.16 0.95
N LEU A 51 -12.60 -14.30 1.60
CA LEU A 51 -13.57 -15.36 1.37
C LEU A 51 -14.42 -15.57 2.62
N PRO A 52 -15.71 -15.89 2.45
CA PRO A 52 -16.55 -16.30 3.57
C PRO A 52 -16.07 -17.64 4.14
N ASP A 53 -16.47 -17.93 5.37
CA ASP A 53 -16.35 -19.27 5.96
C ASP A 53 -17.45 -20.18 5.41
N ASP A 54 -17.12 -20.91 4.34
CA ASP A 54 -18.02 -21.83 3.65
C ASP A 54 -17.26 -23.05 3.10
N THR A 55 -17.58 -24.24 3.63
CA THR A 55 -16.97 -25.50 3.23
C THR A 55 -17.28 -25.92 1.78
N ASN A 56 -18.33 -25.36 1.17
CA ASN A 56 -18.70 -25.66 -0.22
C ASN A 56 -18.04 -24.71 -1.23
N LEU A 57 -17.28 -23.72 -0.78
CA LEU A 57 -16.66 -22.69 -1.61
C LEU A 57 -15.90 -23.24 -2.83
N PRO A 58 -15.13 -24.36 -2.75
CA PRO A 58 -14.44 -24.91 -3.91
C PRO A 58 -15.35 -25.34 -5.08
N ASN A 59 -16.63 -25.61 -4.81
CA ASN A 59 -17.63 -25.93 -5.83
C ASN A 59 -18.38 -24.69 -6.34
N LEU A 60 -18.20 -23.53 -5.70
CA LEU A 60 -18.94 -22.29 -5.95
C LEU A 60 -18.07 -21.17 -6.54
N LEU A 61 -16.75 -21.26 -6.37
CA LEU A 61 -15.81 -20.21 -6.75
C LEU A 61 -14.58 -20.80 -7.44
N SER A 62 -14.27 -20.28 -8.63
CA SER A 62 -13.00 -20.54 -9.31
C SER A 62 -12.45 -19.21 -9.79
N LEU A 63 -11.54 -18.65 -9.02
CA LEU A 63 -11.08 -17.28 -9.18
C LEU A 63 -9.81 -17.20 -10.04
N SER A 64 -9.82 -16.28 -11.01
CA SER A 64 -8.63 -15.87 -11.75
C SER A 64 -8.51 -14.35 -11.71
N VAL A 65 -7.29 -13.83 -11.82
CA VAL A 65 -6.99 -12.40 -11.73
C VAL A 65 -6.21 -11.99 -12.97
N LEU A 66 -6.69 -10.94 -13.64
CA LEU A 66 -6.10 -10.37 -14.84
C LEU A 66 -5.79 -8.90 -14.62
N PHE A 67 -4.73 -8.44 -15.27
CA PHE A 67 -4.38 -7.04 -15.41
C PHE A 67 -4.67 -6.63 -16.85
N THR A 68 -5.59 -5.68 -17.03
CA THR A 68 -6.15 -5.28 -18.33
C THR A 68 -6.37 -3.77 -18.38
N THR A 69 -6.75 -3.24 -19.54
CA THR A 69 -7.22 -1.87 -19.71
C THR A 69 -8.42 -1.85 -20.65
N GLN A 70 -9.32 -0.90 -20.42
CA GLN A 70 -10.40 -0.59 -21.36
C GLN A 70 -10.06 0.60 -22.27
N ASP A 71 -8.88 1.20 -22.10
CA ASP A 71 -8.45 2.32 -22.92
C ASP A 71 -7.86 1.82 -24.25
N PRO A 72 -8.56 2.02 -25.39
CA PRO A 72 -8.09 1.54 -26.68
C PRO A 72 -6.81 2.25 -27.17
N SER A 73 -6.42 3.37 -26.55
CA SER A 73 -5.21 4.10 -26.92
C SER A 73 -3.93 3.47 -26.38
N LEU A 74 -4.03 2.62 -25.35
CA LEU A 74 -2.86 2.07 -24.63
C LEU A 74 -2.24 0.82 -25.28
N ASN A 75 -2.79 0.30 -26.38
CA ASN A 75 -2.30 -0.89 -27.11
C ASN A 75 -1.77 -2.01 -26.18
N PHE A 76 -2.53 -2.28 -25.13
CA PHE A 76 -2.11 -3.17 -24.05
C PHE A 76 -2.70 -4.57 -24.26
N THR A 77 -1.88 -5.59 -24.00
CA THR A 77 -2.33 -6.99 -24.03
C THR A 77 -2.66 -7.44 -22.62
N ASP A 78 -3.83 -8.04 -22.43
CA ASP A 78 -4.26 -8.55 -21.13
C ASP A 78 -3.25 -9.54 -20.56
N ILE A 79 -2.90 -9.35 -19.29
CA ILE A 79 -1.93 -10.18 -18.58
C ILE A 79 -2.68 -10.99 -17.54
N VAL A 80 -2.55 -12.32 -17.60
CA VAL A 80 -3.04 -13.21 -16.55
C VAL A 80 -2.06 -13.14 -15.38
N ILE A 81 -2.50 -12.57 -14.25
CA ILE A 81 -1.71 -12.53 -13.01
C ILE A 81 -1.73 -13.90 -12.35
N THR A 82 -2.92 -14.49 -12.25
CA THR A 82 -3.10 -15.90 -11.85
C THR A 82 -4.36 -16.46 -12.51
N SER A 83 -4.25 -17.69 -13.01
CA SER A 83 -5.39 -18.44 -13.57
C SER A 83 -6.13 -19.27 -12.52
N ASN A 84 -5.52 -19.47 -11.36
CA ASN A 84 -6.07 -20.27 -10.25
C ASN A 84 -5.64 -19.60 -8.94
N ALA A 85 -6.42 -18.62 -8.50
CA ALA A 85 -6.17 -17.96 -7.24
C ALA A 85 -6.51 -18.90 -6.08
N ASP A 86 -5.69 -18.89 -5.03
CA ASP A 86 -5.88 -19.75 -3.87
C ASP A 86 -7.19 -19.40 -3.15
N ILE A 87 -8.01 -20.41 -2.88
CA ILE A 87 -9.27 -20.27 -2.14
C ILE A 87 -9.32 -21.16 -0.89
N SER A 88 -8.16 -21.64 -0.45
CA SER A 88 -8.06 -22.57 0.67
C SER A 88 -8.39 -21.90 2.00
N GLN A 89 -9.27 -22.54 2.78
CA GLN A 89 -9.71 -22.06 4.09
C GLN A 89 -8.83 -22.59 5.22
N GLY A 90 -7.51 -22.57 5.02
CA GLY A 90 -6.53 -23.01 6.03
C GLY A 90 -6.33 -22.00 7.17
N PHE A 91 -5.76 -22.46 8.30
CA PHE A 91 -5.50 -21.60 9.47
C PHE A 91 -4.63 -20.37 9.16
N SER A 92 -3.71 -20.45 8.20
CA SER A 92 -2.84 -19.34 7.80
C SER A 92 -3.60 -18.14 7.22
N PHE A 93 -4.72 -18.41 6.56
CA PHE A 93 -5.55 -17.40 5.89
C PHE A 93 -6.70 -16.93 6.78
N ARG A 94 -7.03 -17.68 7.84
CA ARG A 94 -8.13 -17.38 8.75
C ARG A 94 -7.92 -16.04 9.47
N ARG A 95 -8.96 -15.22 9.47
CA ARG A 95 -9.08 -13.94 10.17
C ARG A 95 -10.40 -13.90 10.93
N THR A 96 -10.51 -12.98 11.88
CA THR A 96 -11.73 -12.78 12.65
C THR A 96 -11.96 -11.30 12.88
N HIS A 97 -13.14 -10.81 12.52
CA HIS A 97 -13.55 -9.44 12.74
C HIS A 97 -15.00 -9.43 13.22
N ASN A 98 -15.28 -8.74 14.33
CA ASN A 98 -16.62 -8.66 14.94
C ASN A 98 -17.31 -10.02 15.03
N THR A 99 -16.60 -11.04 15.56
CA THR A 99 -17.08 -12.43 15.70
C THR A 99 -17.28 -13.20 14.40
N MET A 100 -17.13 -12.58 13.23
CA MET A 100 -17.18 -13.25 11.93
C MET A 100 -15.81 -13.78 11.53
N VAL A 101 -15.77 -15.02 11.10
CA VAL A 101 -14.57 -15.67 10.54
C VAL A 101 -14.59 -15.47 9.02
N TYR A 102 -13.43 -15.12 8.47
CA TYR A 102 -13.22 -15.01 7.03
C TYR A 102 -11.79 -15.44 6.71
N PHE A 103 -11.51 -15.68 5.43
CA PHE A 103 -10.18 -16.10 4.97
C PHE A 103 -9.62 -15.07 4.01
N GLU A 104 -8.43 -14.55 4.29
CA GLU A 104 -7.79 -13.52 3.49
C GLU A 104 -6.60 -14.10 2.72
N HIS A 105 -6.59 -13.88 1.42
CA HIS A 105 -5.52 -14.26 0.53
C HIS A 105 -4.89 -13.02 -0.07
N GLN A 106 -3.56 -13.07 -0.23
CA GLN A 106 -2.77 -11.97 -0.75
C GLN A 106 -1.79 -12.50 -1.79
N LEU A 107 -1.60 -11.74 -2.86
CA LEU A 107 -0.56 -11.95 -3.85
C LEU A 107 -0.04 -10.61 -4.34
N SER A 108 1.09 -10.62 -5.05
CA SER A 108 1.69 -9.41 -5.60
C SER A 108 2.00 -9.60 -7.06
N TYR A 109 1.70 -8.58 -7.86
CA TYR A 109 2.00 -8.54 -9.28
C TYR A 109 3.02 -7.44 -9.56
N ALA A 110 4.14 -7.78 -10.20
CA ALA A 110 5.11 -6.78 -10.62
C ALA A 110 4.61 -6.08 -11.89
N ILE A 111 4.19 -4.82 -11.79
CA ILE A 111 3.83 -4.03 -12.96
C ILE A 111 5.11 -3.85 -13.80
N PRO A 112 5.13 -4.23 -15.09
CA PRO A 112 6.30 -4.02 -15.93
C PRO A 112 6.74 -2.55 -15.96
N ASN A 113 8.05 -2.31 -16.06
CA ASN A 113 8.59 -0.93 -16.11
C ASN A 113 8.25 -0.19 -17.41
N ASN A 114 7.90 -0.92 -18.47
CA ASN A 114 7.47 -0.40 -19.76
C ASN A 114 5.95 -0.20 -19.86
N THR A 115 5.19 -0.46 -18.78
CA THR A 115 3.76 -0.17 -18.75
C THR A 115 3.54 1.33 -18.93
N LEU A 116 2.74 1.68 -19.93
CA LEU A 116 2.42 3.07 -20.22
C LEU A 116 1.57 3.67 -19.08
N PRO A 117 1.72 4.96 -18.78
CA PRO A 117 0.84 5.63 -17.83
C PRO A 117 -0.60 5.64 -18.35
N GLY A 118 -1.58 5.34 -17.50
CA GLY A 118 -2.98 5.31 -17.92
C GLY A 118 -3.91 4.63 -16.93
N ASN A 119 -5.17 4.48 -17.34
CA ASN A 119 -6.19 3.78 -16.57
C ASN A 119 -6.14 2.29 -16.88
N TYR A 120 -6.04 1.48 -15.83
CA TYR A 120 -6.01 0.03 -15.90
C TYR A 120 -7.08 -0.56 -15.00
N ILE A 121 -7.32 -1.85 -15.14
CA ILE A 121 -8.29 -2.61 -14.35
C ILE A 121 -7.62 -3.88 -13.88
N VAL A 122 -7.75 -4.17 -12.58
CA VAL A 122 -7.54 -5.51 -12.06
C VAL A 122 -8.88 -6.22 -12.08
N LEU A 123 -8.97 -7.25 -12.93
CA LEU A 123 -10.20 -7.99 -13.18
C LEU A 123 -10.14 -9.33 -12.47
N PHE A 124 -11.08 -9.54 -11.56
CA PHE A 124 -11.30 -10.82 -10.88
C PHE A 124 -12.41 -11.54 -11.63
N VAL A 125 -12.12 -12.72 -12.18
CA VAL A 125 -13.05 -13.52 -12.97
C VAL A 125 -13.37 -14.79 -12.19
N ASP A 126 -14.65 -14.97 -11.87
CA ASP A 126 -15.17 -16.21 -11.30
C ASP A 126 -15.74 -17.09 -12.42
N SER A 127 -15.03 -18.18 -12.71
CA SER A 127 -15.39 -19.08 -13.79
C SER A 127 -16.61 -19.95 -13.47
N ILE A 128 -17.00 -20.10 -12.21
CA ILE A 128 -18.17 -20.90 -11.80
C ILE A 128 -19.44 -20.06 -11.88
N SER A 129 -19.48 -18.92 -11.20
CA SER A 129 -20.66 -18.03 -11.23
C SER A 129 -20.79 -17.20 -12.50
N LYS A 130 -19.75 -17.17 -13.36
CA LYS A 130 -19.67 -16.32 -14.56
C LYS A 130 -19.78 -14.83 -14.26
N SER A 131 -19.39 -14.43 -13.05
CA SER A 131 -19.39 -13.03 -12.61
C SER A 131 -17.97 -12.50 -12.50
N ASN A 132 -17.83 -11.20 -12.80
CA ASN A 132 -16.54 -10.53 -12.76
C ASN A 132 -16.61 -9.35 -11.80
N THR A 133 -15.53 -9.11 -11.07
CA THR A 133 -15.34 -7.93 -10.23
C THR A 133 -14.19 -7.11 -10.80
N SER A 134 -14.49 -5.88 -11.23
CA SER A 134 -13.52 -4.97 -11.83
C SER A 134 -13.07 -3.94 -10.81
N VAL A 135 -11.76 -3.82 -10.63
CA VAL A 135 -11.17 -2.77 -9.78
C VAL A 135 -10.33 -1.83 -10.65
N PRO A 136 -10.83 -0.61 -10.94
CA PRO A 136 -10.08 0.36 -11.72
C PRO A 136 -8.88 0.87 -10.90
N ILE A 137 -7.75 1.10 -11.56
CA ILE A 137 -6.54 1.69 -10.97
C ILE A 137 -5.90 2.67 -11.94
N LEU A 138 -5.07 3.57 -11.42
CA LEU A 138 -4.27 4.49 -12.24
C LEU A 138 -2.81 4.09 -12.20
N VAL A 139 -2.21 3.77 -13.35
CA VAL A 139 -0.76 3.50 -13.45
C VAL A 139 -0.02 4.77 -13.84
N ARG A 140 1.00 5.11 -13.04
CA ARG A 140 1.92 6.22 -13.24
C ARG A 140 3.19 5.78 -13.96
N PRO A 141 3.92 6.70 -14.61
CA PRO A 141 5.17 6.40 -15.29
C PRO A 141 6.19 5.74 -14.35
N TYR A 142 7.05 4.91 -14.92
CA TYR A 142 8.14 4.27 -14.19
C TYR A 142 9.02 5.31 -13.49
N ALA A 143 9.23 5.12 -12.19
CA ALA A 143 10.16 5.90 -11.40
C ALA A 143 11.43 5.08 -11.16
N ALA A 144 12.49 5.39 -11.89
CA ALA A 144 13.78 4.73 -11.70
C ALA A 144 14.29 4.95 -10.26
N PRO A 145 14.89 3.92 -9.61
CA PRO A 145 15.51 4.09 -8.32
C PRO A 145 16.55 5.22 -8.35
N VAL A 146 16.41 6.18 -7.45
CA VAL A 146 17.39 7.26 -7.32
C VAL A 146 18.52 6.75 -6.44
N THR A 147 19.62 6.32 -7.04
CA THR A 147 20.82 5.98 -6.27
C THR A 147 21.50 7.29 -5.86
N THR A 148 21.16 7.83 -4.69
CA THR A 148 21.95 8.91 -4.11
C THR A 148 23.27 8.32 -3.65
N LEU A 149 24.33 8.51 -4.45
CA LEU A 149 25.69 8.26 -4.00
C LEU A 149 25.95 9.23 -2.83
N PRO A 150 26.36 8.76 -1.62
CA PRO A 150 26.73 9.67 -0.56
C PRO A 150 27.83 10.58 -1.10
N THR A 151 27.56 11.88 -1.16
CA THR A 151 28.59 12.86 -1.50
C THR A 151 29.64 12.75 -0.42
N ASN A 152 30.82 12.25 -0.79
CA ASN A 152 31.96 12.18 0.11
C ASN A 152 32.22 13.59 0.69
N PRO A 153 32.10 13.81 2.01
CA PRO A 153 32.29 15.13 2.61
C PRO A 153 33.75 15.64 2.47
N ASN A 154 34.69 14.81 2.00
CA ASN A 154 36.08 15.19 1.77
C ASN A 154 36.31 15.93 0.43
N ARG A 155 35.46 16.91 0.10
CA ARG A 155 35.86 17.94 -0.85
C ARG A 155 36.74 18.94 -0.10
N ALA A 156 38.05 18.89 -0.35
CA ALA A 156 39.02 19.80 0.22
C ALA A 156 38.58 21.26 -0.01
N HIS A 157 38.18 21.91 1.06
CA HIS A 157 37.96 23.35 1.12
C HIS A 157 39.33 24.00 1.37
N PRO A 158 39.76 25.01 0.58
CA PRO A 158 41.01 25.72 0.86
C PRO A 158 40.83 26.54 2.15
N SER A 159 41.34 26.03 3.27
CA SER A 159 41.26 26.66 4.58
C SER A 159 42.44 27.61 4.82
N ASN A 160 42.20 28.90 4.61
CA ASN A 160 42.96 29.93 5.31
C ASN A 160 42.34 30.12 6.71
N GLY A 161 43.05 29.67 7.74
CA GLY A 161 42.90 30.19 9.11
C GLY A 161 42.26 29.27 10.15
N GLY A 162 43.13 28.67 10.99
CA GLY A 162 42.90 28.42 12.42
C GLY A 162 42.07 27.20 12.84
N SER A 163 42.73 26.09 13.18
CA SER A 163 42.11 24.97 13.93
C SER A 163 42.44 25.06 15.42
N ILE A 164 41.41 25.03 16.27
CA ILE A 164 41.45 25.12 17.75
C ILE A 164 41.55 23.75 18.46
N PHE A 165 41.73 22.66 17.72
CA PHE A 165 41.89 21.32 18.29
C PHE A 165 43.24 20.73 17.88
N ALA A 166 44.31 21.23 18.49
CA ALA A 166 45.53 20.46 18.63
C ALA A 166 45.40 19.64 19.92
N TYR A 167 45.15 18.34 19.80
CA TYR A 167 45.47 17.39 20.87
C TYR A 167 46.24 16.20 20.30
N HIS A 168 47.34 15.93 20.98
CA HIS A 168 48.34 14.90 20.78
C HIS A 168 47.77 13.50 20.53
N SER A 169 48.43 12.80 19.61
CA SER A 169 48.37 11.35 19.42
C SER A 169 48.81 10.61 20.69
N ASN A 170 48.06 9.58 21.07
CA ASN A 170 48.58 8.32 21.60
C ASN A 170 47.55 7.22 21.36
N ASP A 171 48.03 6.10 20.81
CA ASP A 171 47.28 4.90 20.45
C ASP A 171 46.46 4.28 21.60
N VAL A 172 45.32 3.66 21.27
CA VAL A 172 44.96 2.24 21.54
C VAL A 172 43.51 1.93 21.04
N GLN A 173 43.34 0.69 20.60
CA GLN A 173 42.28 0.05 19.81
C GLN A 173 40.80 0.20 20.24
N ALA A 174 39.98 0.30 19.18
CA ALA A 174 38.66 -0.31 18.91
C ALA A 174 37.78 -0.83 20.07
N THR A 175 36.52 -0.36 20.09
CA THR A 175 35.35 -1.21 20.36
C THR A 175 34.12 -0.62 19.63
N TYR A 176 33.44 -1.46 18.85
CA TYR A 176 32.18 -1.16 18.16
C TYR A 176 31.05 -0.84 19.16
N GLN A 177 30.31 0.24 18.91
CA GLN A 177 29.04 0.53 19.61
C GLN A 177 27.92 0.65 18.56
N SER A 178 27.09 -0.39 18.47
CA SER A 178 25.80 -0.36 17.79
C SER A 178 24.72 0.00 18.79
N ASN A 179 24.15 1.19 18.69
CA ASN A 179 22.97 1.58 19.48
C ASN A 179 21.81 1.88 18.54
N TRP A 180 20.85 0.96 18.48
CA TRP A 180 19.50 1.19 17.95
C TRP A 180 18.69 1.93 19.00
N THR A 181 18.33 3.19 18.75
CA THR A 181 17.37 3.91 19.60
C THR A 181 16.00 3.91 18.94
N LEU A 182 15.07 3.16 19.55
CA LEU A 182 13.63 3.20 19.32
C LEU A 182 13.11 4.60 19.66
N ALA A 183 12.48 5.27 18.69
CA ALA A 183 11.68 6.46 18.97
C ALA A 183 10.28 6.02 19.40
N SER A 184 10.03 6.07 20.71
CA SER A 184 8.73 5.85 21.31
C SER A 184 7.74 6.95 20.90
N ILE A 185 6.57 6.52 20.44
CA ILE A 185 5.41 7.35 20.13
C ILE A 185 4.76 7.76 21.45
N SER A 186 4.46 9.05 21.63
CA SER A 186 3.56 9.48 22.70
C SER A 186 2.73 10.70 22.29
N LEU A 187 1.57 10.81 22.96
CA LEU A 187 0.58 11.89 23.02
C LEU A 187 -0.53 11.87 21.94
N GLY A 188 -1.81 11.81 22.29
CA GLY A 188 -2.44 11.88 23.61
C GLY A 188 -3.92 11.47 23.58
N LEU A 189 -4.35 10.88 24.69
CA LEU A 189 -5.71 10.51 24.99
C LEU A 189 -6.47 11.77 25.46
N LEU A 190 -7.50 12.21 24.74
CA LEU A 190 -8.41 13.25 25.24
C LEU A 190 -9.71 12.59 25.71
N LEU A 191 -9.81 12.41 27.03
CA LEU A 191 -11.06 12.15 27.74
C LEU A 191 -11.88 13.43 27.74
N ILE A 192 -13.10 13.40 27.17
CA ILE A 192 -14.13 14.39 27.47
C ILE A 192 -15.22 13.67 28.25
N ALA A 193 -15.24 13.92 29.55
CA ALA A 193 -16.37 13.70 30.43
C ALA A 193 -16.99 15.06 30.77
N CYS A 194 -18.29 15.21 30.54
CA CYS A 194 -19.24 16.13 31.20
C CYS A 194 -20.65 15.76 30.65
N SER A 195 -21.47 14.96 31.34
CA SER A 195 -22.33 15.27 32.50
C SER A 195 -23.57 16.14 32.18
N ALA A 196 -24.74 15.51 32.35
CA ALA A 196 -26.03 16.06 32.79
C ALA A 196 -26.63 17.27 32.04
N LEU A 197 -27.71 17.04 31.29
CA LEU A 197 -29.11 17.15 31.77
C LEU A 197 -30.04 16.33 30.86
#